data_AF-A0A315D2E0-F1
#
_entry.id   AF-A0A315D2E0-F1
#
_cell.length_a   1.000
_cell.length_b   1.000
_cell.length_c   1.000
_cell.angle_alpha   90.00
_cell.angle_beta   90.00
_cell.angle_gamma   90.00
#
_symmetry.space_group_name_H-M   'P 1'
#
loop_
_entity.id
_entity.type
_entity.pdbx_description
1 polymer ?
#
loop_
_entity_poly.entity_id
_entity_poly.type
_entity_poly.pdbx_seq_one_letter_code
_entity_poly.pdbx_strand_id
1 'polypeptide(L)'
;VTVTRTDAGGLTVTDTFLIIVNPVVDATPPKIAISSNQSSLSTGQTATITFTVSEATNNFAWNGSSGDIVVTGGSLSALTSVGLNAAGEDIYTAVFTPLANSTTPATIAVAAGKFTDAANNQNLDTYSNSADTVANHVVETNNIVTLSVNTTVVTALNLTNDTATALEASGIVNATAGTNPTGSVLGNDTGTSPTVTGIQVLSASTATAVNAGTNSTSGTSI
;
A
#
# COMPACT_ATOMS: atom_id res chain seq x y z
N VAL A 1 -50.26 30.78 4.58
CA VAL A 1 -50.88 31.61 3.52
C VAL A 1 -52.20 32.12 4.03
N THR A 2 -52.38 33.43 4.06
CA THR A 2 -53.65 34.06 4.44
C THR A 2 -54.35 34.54 3.19
N VAL A 3 -55.62 34.15 3.03
CA VAL A 3 -56.47 34.66 1.95
C VAL A 3 -57.57 35.47 2.60
N THR A 4 -57.57 36.78 2.30
CA THR A 4 -58.66 37.67 2.68
C THR A 4 -59.53 37.94 1.47
N ARG A 5 -60.83 37.73 1.61
CA ARG A 5 -61.81 38.06 0.57
C ARG A 5 -62.75 39.12 1.11
N THR A 6 -62.95 40.17 0.33
CA THR A 6 -63.86 41.28 0.62
C THR A 6 -64.96 41.29 -0.43
N ASP A 7 -66.23 41.40 -0.02
CA ASP A 7 -67.33 41.58 -0.97
C ASP A 7 -67.52 43.04 -1.38
N ALA A 8 -68.46 43.30 -2.32
CA ALA A 8 -68.76 44.65 -2.80
C ALA A 8 -69.37 45.58 -1.72
N GLY A 9 -69.87 45.00 -0.61
CA GLY A 9 -70.36 45.73 0.55
C GLY A 9 -69.28 46.05 1.59
N GLY A 10 -68.05 45.57 1.39
CA GLY A 10 -66.90 45.82 2.27
C GLY A 10 -66.75 44.83 3.42
N LEU A 11 -67.54 43.76 3.50
CA LEU A 11 -67.38 42.73 4.53
C LEU A 11 -66.23 41.79 4.16
N THR A 12 -65.34 41.51 5.12
CA THR A 12 -64.18 40.65 4.90
C THR A 12 -64.25 39.35 5.67
N VAL A 13 -63.85 38.25 5.04
CA VAL A 13 -63.47 37.01 5.73
C VAL A 13 -62.00 36.72 5.46
N THR A 14 -61.31 36.18 6.46
CA THR A 14 -59.91 35.79 6.34
C THR A 14 -59.74 34.34 6.75
N ASP A 15 -59.31 33.53 5.80
CA ASP A 15 -58.91 32.15 6.04
C ASP A 15 -57.38 32.06 6.13
N THR A 16 -56.90 31.33 7.13
CA THR A 16 -55.47 31.04 7.29
C THR A 16 -55.21 29.58 6.93
N PHE A 17 -54.45 29.37 5.86
CA PHE A 17 -53.97 28.06 5.44
C PHE A 17 -52.53 27.87 5.93
N LEU A 18 -52.29 26.88 6.77
CA LEU A 18 -50.93 26.47 7.13
C LEU A 18 -50.35 25.62 5.99
N ILE A 19 -49.26 26.08 5.39
CA ILE A 19 -48.45 25.23 4.49
C ILE A 19 -47.32 24.68 5.35
N ILE A 20 -47.39 23.38 5.65
CA ILE A 20 -46.29 22.65 6.27
C ILE A 20 -45.49 22.03 5.13
N VAL A 21 -44.22 22.43 4.98
CA VAL A 21 -43.27 21.74 4.12
C VAL A 21 -42.47 20.81 5.01
N ASN A 22 -42.59 19.51 4.79
CA ASN A 22 -41.71 18.51 5.40
C ASN A 22 -40.62 18.18 4.37
N PRO A 23 -39.45 18.83 4.39
CA PRO A 23 -38.37 18.43 3.51
C PRO A 23 -38.00 16.97 3.82
N VAL A 24 -37.75 16.19 2.78
CA VAL A 24 -37.12 14.87 2.97
C VAL A 24 -35.71 15.15 3.48
N VAL A 25 -35.46 14.81 4.73
CA VAL A 25 -34.13 14.87 5.32
C VAL A 25 -33.41 13.60 4.88
N ASP A 26 -32.25 13.77 4.26
CA ASP A 26 -31.38 12.64 4.00
C ASP A 26 -30.84 12.12 5.33
N ALA A 27 -31.09 10.84 5.58
CA ALA A 27 -30.68 10.14 6.79
C ALA A 27 -29.75 8.96 6.48
N THR A 28 -29.27 8.86 5.23
CA THR A 28 -28.43 7.76 4.77
C THR A 28 -26.99 8.07 5.13
N PRO A 29 -26.29 7.24 5.92
CA PRO A 29 -24.87 7.43 6.18
C PRO A 29 -24.03 7.21 4.92
N PRO A 30 -22.98 8.02 4.71
CA PRO A 30 -22.04 7.76 3.64
C PRO A 30 -21.20 6.51 3.97
N LYS A 31 -20.75 5.82 2.91
CA LYS A 31 -19.86 4.66 2.99
C LYS A 31 -18.60 4.90 2.18
N ILE A 32 -17.51 4.23 2.52
CA ILE A 32 -16.21 4.33 1.87
C ILE A 32 -15.64 2.95 1.51
N ALA A 33 -15.23 2.79 0.26
CA ALA A 33 -14.45 1.65 -0.20
C ALA A 33 -13.03 2.11 -0.55
N ILE A 34 -12.03 1.35 -0.10
CA ILE A 34 -10.61 1.61 -0.35
C ILE A 34 -10.10 0.52 -1.29
N SER A 35 -9.41 0.95 -2.34
CA SER A 35 -8.72 0.06 -3.27
C SER A 35 -7.30 0.55 -3.54
N SER A 36 -6.45 -0.36 -4.00
CA SER A 36 -5.11 -0.03 -4.47
C SER A 36 -4.90 -0.61 -5.85
N ASN A 37 -4.12 0.10 -6.67
CA ASN A 37 -3.69 -0.41 -7.96
C ASN A 37 -2.62 -1.52 -7.86
N GLN A 38 -2.04 -1.75 -6.69
CA GLN A 38 -1.03 -2.77 -6.43
C GLN A 38 -1.42 -3.58 -5.19
N SER A 39 -1.09 -4.87 -5.17
CA SER A 39 -1.25 -5.72 -3.98
C SER A 39 0.07 -5.94 -3.23
N SER A 40 1.20 -5.63 -3.86
CA SER A 40 2.53 -5.75 -3.28
C SER A 40 3.46 -4.66 -3.77
N LEU A 41 4.44 -4.29 -2.94
CA LEU A 41 5.41 -3.25 -3.23
C LEU A 41 6.83 -3.66 -2.86
N SER A 42 7.74 -3.45 -3.81
CA SER A 42 9.19 -3.62 -3.66
C SER A 42 9.91 -2.27 -3.57
N THR A 43 11.22 -2.31 -3.32
CA THR A 43 12.07 -1.11 -3.25
C THR A 43 11.85 -0.16 -4.45
N GLY A 44 11.57 1.11 -4.15
CA GLY A 44 11.35 2.16 -5.15
C GLY A 44 9.95 2.20 -5.77
N GLN A 45 9.06 1.26 -5.42
CA GLN A 45 7.68 1.26 -5.90
C GLN A 45 6.76 2.06 -4.97
N THR A 46 5.69 2.60 -5.56
CA THR A 46 4.58 3.24 -4.87
C THR A 46 3.26 2.66 -5.36
N ALA A 47 2.19 2.87 -4.59
CA ALA A 47 0.84 2.51 -4.98
C ALA A 47 -0.07 3.73 -4.98
N THR A 48 -0.98 3.81 -5.95
CA THR A 48 -2.10 4.74 -5.89
C THR A 48 -3.23 4.07 -5.12
N ILE A 49 -3.64 4.72 -4.03
CA ILE A 49 -4.79 4.32 -3.23
C ILE A 49 -5.97 5.17 -3.68
N THR A 50 -7.09 4.51 -3.99
CA THR A 50 -8.35 5.13 -4.38
C THR A 50 -9.38 4.91 -3.28
N PHE A 51 -9.98 5.99 -2.84
CA PHE A 51 -11.09 6.01 -1.91
C PHE A 51 -12.34 6.39 -2.68
N THR A 52 -13.36 5.53 -2.62
CA THR A 52 -14.66 5.73 -3.26
C THR A 52 -15.68 5.94 -2.16
N VAL A 53 -16.24 7.14 -2.06
CA VAL A 53 -17.30 7.45 -1.10
C VAL A 53 -18.65 7.42 -1.80
N SER A 54 -19.67 6.80 -1.19
CA SER A 54 -20.99 6.59 -1.82
C SER A 54 -21.74 7.87 -2.19
N GLU A 55 -21.32 8.99 -1.65
CA GLU A 55 -21.90 10.32 -1.85
C GLU A 55 -20.86 11.42 -1.54
N ALA A 56 -21.21 12.66 -1.86
CA ALA A 56 -20.35 13.81 -1.61
C ALA A 56 -20.13 14.04 -0.11
N THR A 57 -18.87 14.24 0.29
CA THR A 57 -18.50 14.53 1.69
C THR A 57 -18.16 15.99 1.89
N ASN A 58 -18.37 16.48 3.12
CA ASN A 58 -17.99 17.85 3.48
C ASN A 58 -16.60 17.95 4.12
N ASN A 59 -16.10 16.86 4.71
CA ASN A 59 -14.98 16.91 5.63
C ASN A 59 -14.04 15.70 5.59
N PHE A 60 -14.17 14.77 4.61
CA PHE A 60 -13.20 13.69 4.47
C PHE A 60 -11.84 14.27 4.07
N ALA A 61 -10.87 14.21 4.98
CA ALA A 61 -9.61 14.93 4.86
C ALA A 61 -8.41 14.13 5.37
N TRP A 62 -7.30 14.26 4.65
CA TRP A 62 -5.99 13.77 5.06
C TRP A 62 -4.91 14.62 4.40
N ASN A 63 -4.03 15.20 5.21
CA ASN A 63 -3.00 16.13 4.75
C ASN A 63 -1.63 15.48 4.48
N GLY A 64 -1.54 14.15 4.59
CA GLY A 64 -0.28 13.40 4.49
C GLY A 64 0.28 12.92 5.84
N SER A 65 -0.32 13.35 6.96
CA SER A 65 0.15 12.94 8.30
C SER A 65 -0.97 12.83 9.33
N SER A 66 -2.04 13.61 9.19
CA SER A 66 -3.18 13.63 10.11
C SER A 66 -4.49 13.80 9.36
N GLY A 67 -5.56 13.24 9.93
CA GLY A 67 -6.90 13.31 9.39
C GLY A 67 -7.65 12.01 9.64
N ASP A 68 -8.42 11.59 8.64
CA ASP A 68 -9.42 10.53 8.77
C ASP A 68 -8.90 9.12 8.49
N ILE A 69 -7.66 9.01 8.01
CA ILE A 69 -7.06 7.77 7.54
C ILE A 69 -6.05 7.24 8.58
N VAL A 70 -6.06 5.94 8.81
CA VAL A 70 -5.03 5.23 9.58
C VAL A 70 -4.07 4.56 8.61
N VAL A 71 -2.77 4.87 8.74
CA VAL A 71 -1.72 4.34 7.86
C VAL A 71 -0.66 3.65 8.69
N THR A 72 -0.25 2.44 8.28
CA THR A 72 0.90 1.71 8.85
C THR A 72 1.82 1.21 7.74
N GLY A 73 3.09 0.92 8.08
CA GLY A 73 4.05 0.34 7.14
C GLY A 73 4.59 1.28 6.05
N GLY A 74 4.31 2.59 6.15
CA GLY A 74 4.77 3.60 5.20
C GLY A 74 4.12 4.96 5.41
N SER A 75 4.11 5.78 4.37
CA SER A 75 3.47 7.10 4.33
C SER A 75 2.46 7.20 3.20
N LEU A 76 1.37 7.94 3.42
CA LEU A 76 0.37 8.26 2.40
C LEU A 76 0.41 9.76 2.12
N SER A 77 0.45 10.18 0.86
CA SER A 77 0.38 11.61 0.49
C SER A 77 -0.93 12.25 0.94
N ALA A 78 -1.01 13.58 0.87
CA ALA A 78 -2.28 14.28 1.00
C ALA A 78 -3.31 13.76 -0.04
N LEU A 79 -4.59 13.77 0.33
CA LEU A 79 -5.66 13.41 -0.59
C LEU A 79 -5.77 14.42 -1.72
N THR A 80 -6.00 13.91 -2.92
CA THR A 80 -6.41 14.67 -4.09
C THR A 80 -7.83 14.26 -4.43
N SER A 81 -8.77 15.20 -4.34
CA SER A 81 -10.14 14.98 -4.80
C SER A 81 -10.14 14.91 -6.33
N VAL A 82 -10.75 13.84 -6.86
CA VAL A 82 -11.00 13.63 -8.28
C VAL A 82 -12.42 14.10 -8.64
N GLY A 83 -13.31 14.14 -7.65
CA GLY A 83 -14.71 14.56 -7.79
C GLY A 83 -15.66 13.39 -7.98
N LEU A 84 -16.91 13.71 -8.33
CA LEU A 84 -17.98 12.72 -8.48
C LEU A 84 -17.83 11.91 -9.77
N ASN A 85 -17.98 10.60 -9.67
CA ASN A 85 -18.06 9.72 -10.83
C ASN A 85 -19.49 9.65 -11.41
N ALA A 86 -19.69 8.87 -12.47
CA ALA A 86 -20.99 8.74 -13.14
C ALA A 86 -22.10 8.10 -12.28
N ALA A 87 -21.72 7.41 -11.19
CA ALA A 87 -22.65 6.85 -10.20
C ALA A 87 -22.94 7.81 -9.04
N GLY A 88 -22.34 9.00 -9.02
CA GLY A 88 -22.48 9.97 -7.94
C GLY A 88 -21.56 9.72 -6.74
N GLU A 89 -20.59 8.82 -6.87
CA GLU A 89 -19.61 8.52 -5.82
C GLU A 89 -18.47 9.53 -5.85
N ASP A 90 -18.06 10.04 -4.69
CA ASP A 90 -16.97 11.00 -4.55
C ASP A 90 -15.62 10.28 -4.43
N ILE A 91 -14.72 10.58 -5.36
CA ILE A 91 -13.46 9.85 -5.52
C ILE A 91 -12.29 10.67 -5.02
N TYR A 92 -11.47 10.08 -4.17
CA TYR A 92 -10.21 10.65 -3.70
C TYR A 92 -9.05 9.70 -3.99
N THR A 93 -7.88 10.28 -4.27
CA THR A 93 -6.65 9.50 -4.48
C THR A 93 -5.51 10.00 -3.61
N ALA A 94 -4.63 9.08 -3.23
CA ALA A 94 -3.35 9.40 -2.61
C ALA A 94 -2.29 8.38 -3.00
N VAL A 95 -1.02 8.77 -2.95
CA VAL A 95 0.12 7.90 -3.25
C VAL A 95 0.68 7.35 -1.95
N PHE A 96 0.70 6.03 -1.83
CA PHE A 96 1.34 5.32 -0.75
C PHE A 96 2.80 4.98 -1.10
N THR A 97 3.70 5.25 -0.17
CA THR A 97 5.11 4.89 -0.24
C THR A 97 5.47 4.00 0.96
N PRO A 98 5.91 2.75 0.72
CA PRO A 98 6.26 1.84 1.80
C PRO A 98 7.51 2.30 2.54
N LEU A 99 7.63 1.93 3.81
CA LEU A 99 8.86 2.14 4.57
C LEU A 99 10.02 1.39 3.91
N ALA A 100 11.20 2.02 3.82
CA ALA A 100 12.40 1.36 3.31
C ALA A 100 12.88 0.24 4.24
N ASN A 101 13.51 -0.80 3.68
CA ASN A 101 14.05 -1.94 4.43
C ASN A 101 13.02 -2.65 5.32
N SER A 102 11.78 -2.77 4.85
CA SER A 102 10.67 -3.41 5.57
C SER A 102 10.17 -4.63 4.80
N THR A 103 9.79 -5.66 5.56
CA THR A 103 8.97 -6.79 5.11
C THR A 103 7.60 -6.83 5.80
N THR A 104 7.31 -5.87 6.67
CA THR A 104 6.04 -5.82 7.40
C THR A 104 4.94 -5.31 6.46
N PRO A 105 3.78 -6.00 6.36
CA PRO A 105 2.66 -5.51 5.57
C PRO A 105 2.24 -4.10 5.96
N ALA A 106 1.88 -3.30 4.96
CA ALA A 106 1.34 -1.96 5.17
C ALA A 106 -0.19 -2.00 5.16
N THR A 107 -0.83 -1.14 5.95
CA THR A 107 -2.29 -1.01 5.98
C THR A 107 -2.72 0.43 5.79
N ILE A 108 -3.78 0.64 5.02
CA ILE A 108 -4.46 1.92 4.85
C ILE A 108 -5.94 1.66 5.16
N ALA A 109 -6.48 2.32 6.19
CA ALA A 109 -7.81 2.04 6.68
C ALA A 109 -8.57 3.31 7.08
N VAL A 110 -9.90 3.25 7.02
CA VAL A 110 -10.79 4.31 7.51
C VAL A 110 -11.82 3.69 8.45
N ALA A 111 -11.91 4.24 9.65
CA ALA A 111 -12.85 3.78 10.67
C ALA A 111 -14.21 4.49 10.55
N ALA A 112 -15.21 4.01 11.29
CA ALA A 112 -16.46 4.73 11.44
C ALA A 112 -16.24 6.07 12.17
N GLY A 113 -17.13 7.02 11.90
CA GLY A 113 -17.16 8.30 12.60
C GLY A 113 -16.14 9.34 12.19
N LYS A 114 -15.48 9.15 11.05
CA LYS A 114 -14.39 10.01 10.57
C LYS A 114 -14.89 11.17 9.71
N PHE A 115 -15.92 10.95 8.91
CA PHE A 115 -16.44 11.97 8.01
C PHE A 115 -17.96 11.95 7.95
N THR A 116 -18.52 12.99 7.34
CA THR A 116 -19.95 13.18 7.16
C THR A 116 -20.27 13.58 5.72
N ASP A 117 -21.48 13.24 5.29
CA ASP A 117 -22.03 13.69 4.00
C ASP A 117 -22.46 15.18 4.02
N ALA A 118 -23.12 15.60 2.94
CA ALA A 118 -23.72 16.92 2.79
C ALA A 118 -24.83 17.24 3.81
N ALA A 119 -25.56 16.22 4.25
CA ALA A 119 -26.68 16.30 5.20
C ALA A 119 -26.26 16.11 6.67
N ASN A 120 -24.96 16.00 6.92
CA ASN A 120 -24.33 15.74 8.21
C ASN A 120 -24.61 14.34 8.81
N ASN A 121 -24.96 13.34 7.99
CA ASN A 121 -24.93 11.95 8.44
C ASN A 121 -23.48 11.47 8.51
N GLN A 122 -23.15 10.81 9.61
CA GLN A 122 -21.81 10.32 9.89
C GLN A 122 -21.60 8.93 9.30
N ASN A 123 -20.42 8.67 8.71
CA ASN A 123 -20.09 7.34 8.19
C ASN A 123 -20.12 6.29 9.31
N LEU A 124 -20.79 5.16 9.07
CA LEU A 124 -20.94 4.07 10.04
C LEU A 124 -20.09 2.84 9.71
N ASP A 125 -19.52 2.79 8.52
CA ASP A 125 -18.71 1.68 8.07
C ASP A 125 -17.28 1.76 8.63
N THR A 126 -16.73 0.61 9.02
CA THR A 126 -15.42 0.50 9.67
C THR A 126 -14.67 -0.74 9.20
N TYR A 127 -13.35 -0.78 9.37
CA TYR A 127 -12.54 -1.95 9.01
C TYR A 127 -12.42 -3.01 10.11
N SER A 128 -12.79 -2.69 11.34
CA SER A 128 -12.71 -3.60 12.49
C SER A 128 -13.64 -3.16 13.61
N ASN A 129 -14.21 -4.14 14.33
CA ASN A 129 -15.08 -3.88 15.47
C ASN A 129 -14.38 -3.14 16.63
N SER A 130 -13.05 -3.06 16.62
CA SER A 130 -12.25 -2.38 17.65
C SER A 130 -11.57 -1.11 17.14
N ALA A 131 -11.83 -0.69 15.89
CA ALA A 131 -11.22 0.50 15.30
C ALA A 131 -11.80 1.81 15.85
N ASP A 132 -13.01 1.77 16.40
CA ASP A 132 -13.77 2.92 16.85
C ASP A 132 -14.74 2.57 18.00
N THR A 133 -15.54 3.55 18.43
CA THR A 133 -16.57 3.40 19.48
C THR A 133 -17.94 3.86 19.00
N VAL A 134 -18.14 3.98 17.68
CA VAL A 134 -19.38 4.49 17.09
C VAL A 134 -20.49 3.44 17.23
N ALA A 135 -21.65 3.87 17.72
CA ALA A 135 -22.79 2.98 17.86
C ALA A 135 -23.33 2.55 16.49
N ASN A 136 -23.75 1.29 16.38
CA ASN A 136 -24.29 0.70 15.15
C ASN A 136 -23.32 0.72 13.96
N HIS A 137 -22.02 0.76 14.21
CA HIS A 137 -21.05 0.65 13.12
C HIS A 137 -21.18 -0.70 12.39
N VAL A 138 -20.78 -0.72 11.13
CA VAL A 138 -20.82 -1.91 10.29
C VAL A 138 -19.40 -2.23 9.85
N VAL A 139 -18.91 -3.42 10.18
CA VAL A 139 -17.58 -3.87 9.74
C VAL A 139 -17.65 -4.31 8.29
N GLU A 140 -16.94 -3.61 7.41
CA GLU A 140 -16.83 -3.94 5.99
C GLU A 140 -15.33 -4.13 5.61
N THR A 141 -15.03 -5.16 4.80
CA THR A 141 -13.63 -5.53 4.48
C THR A 141 -12.97 -4.61 3.47
N ASN A 142 -13.76 -3.86 2.73
CA ASN A 142 -13.34 -2.82 1.79
C ASN A 142 -12.96 -1.50 2.48
N ASN A 143 -13.06 -1.39 3.81
CA ASN A 143 -12.63 -0.20 4.57
C ASN A 143 -11.14 -0.25 4.95
N ILE A 144 -10.43 -1.26 4.46
CA ILE A 144 -8.99 -1.44 4.66
C ILE A 144 -8.35 -2.06 3.42
N VAL A 145 -7.19 -1.53 3.05
CA VAL A 145 -6.26 -2.17 2.12
C VAL A 145 -5.05 -2.66 2.89
N THR A 146 -4.64 -3.90 2.63
CA THR A 146 -3.37 -4.46 3.12
C THR A 146 -2.46 -4.73 1.93
N LEU A 147 -1.24 -4.21 1.98
CA LEU A 147 -0.21 -4.38 0.95
C LEU A 147 0.94 -5.22 1.48
N SER A 148 1.34 -6.23 0.73
CA SER A 148 2.57 -6.97 1.01
C SER A 148 3.78 -6.10 0.66
N VAL A 149 4.74 -5.96 1.58
CA VAL A 149 5.92 -5.10 1.37
C VAL A 149 7.18 -5.94 1.41
N ASN A 150 8.10 -5.70 0.48
CA ASN A 150 9.49 -6.13 0.57
C ASN A 150 10.41 -5.07 -0.03
N THR A 151 10.78 -4.10 0.78
CA THR A 151 11.70 -3.01 0.40
C THR A 151 13.12 -3.25 0.92
N THR A 152 13.44 -4.50 1.30
CA THR A 152 14.78 -4.85 1.75
C THR A 152 15.76 -4.80 0.58
N VAL A 153 16.89 -4.14 0.80
CA VAL A 153 18.00 -4.13 -0.15
C VAL A 153 19.02 -5.13 0.35
N VAL A 154 19.37 -6.13 -0.48
CA VAL A 154 20.48 -7.03 -0.17
C VAL A 154 21.77 -6.24 -0.37
N THR A 155 22.40 -5.83 0.72
CA THR A 155 23.63 -5.02 0.69
C THR A 155 24.91 -5.87 0.53
N ALA A 156 24.80 -7.20 0.53
CA ALA A 156 25.93 -8.09 0.33
C ALA A 156 25.51 -9.44 -0.29
N LEU A 157 26.24 -9.86 -1.32
CA LEU A 157 26.21 -11.22 -1.83
C LEU A 157 27.11 -12.08 -0.93
N ASN A 158 26.54 -13.03 -0.18
CA ASN A 158 27.33 -13.94 0.64
C ASN A 158 27.94 -15.04 -0.23
N LEU A 159 29.12 -14.77 -0.78
CA LEU A 159 29.90 -15.77 -1.51
C LEU A 159 30.65 -16.64 -0.48
N THR A 160 30.22 -17.88 -0.29
CA THR A 160 30.95 -18.85 0.52
C THR A 160 32.19 -19.30 -0.24
N ASN A 161 33.36 -19.17 0.39
CA ASN A 161 34.59 -19.71 -0.19
C ASN A 161 34.46 -21.23 -0.34
N ASP A 162 34.89 -21.77 -1.48
CA ASP A 162 34.96 -23.22 -1.62
C ASP A 162 36.06 -23.73 -0.67
N THR A 163 35.65 -24.49 0.35
CA THR A 163 36.56 -25.14 1.30
C THR A 163 36.68 -26.63 1.01
N ALA A 164 36.15 -27.12 -0.11
CA ALA A 164 36.35 -28.50 -0.51
C ALA A 164 37.85 -28.75 -0.75
N THR A 165 38.40 -29.75 -0.09
CA THR A 165 39.72 -30.28 -0.41
C THR A 165 39.67 -30.83 -1.82
N ALA A 166 40.38 -30.22 -2.76
CA ALA A 166 40.55 -30.77 -4.10
C ALA A 166 41.17 -32.17 -3.99
N LEU A 167 40.46 -33.18 -4.46
CA LEU A 167 41.01 -34.52 -4.63
C LEU A 167 41.81 -34.50 -5.94
N GLU A 168 43.13 -34.58 -5.85
CA GLU A 168 43.98 -34.53 -7.05
C GLU A 168 43.58 -35.62 -8.05
N ALA A 169 43.24 -35.22 -9.27
CA ALA A 169 43.04 -36.15 -10.35
C ALA A 169 44.39 -36.68 -10.82
N SER A 170 44.75 -37.88 -10.37
CA SER A 170 45.86 -38.72 -10.87
C SER A 170 47.30 -38.35 -10.49
N GLY A 171 47.52 -37.51 -9.47
CA GLY A 171 48.82 -37.37 -8.80
C GLY A 171 49.05 -38.52 -7.81
N ILE A 172 50.26 -39.07 -7.75
CA ILE A 172 50.61 -40.17 -6.83
C ILE A 172 50.24 -39.80 -5.39
N VAL A 173 49.53 -40.72 -4.73
CA VAL A 173 49.11 -40.64 -3.32
C VAL A 173 50.33 -40.40 -2.41
N ASN A 174 50.58 -39.16 -2.00
CA ASN A 174 51.54 -38.82 -0.93
C ASN A 174 50.88 -38.82 0.46
N ALA A 175 49.57 -39.05 0.57
CA ALA A 175 48.83 -39.09 1.84
C ALA A 175 49.03 -37.86 2.76
N THR A 176 49.56 -36.76 2.22
CA THR A 176 49.86 -35.53 2.97
C THR A 176 48.92 -34.43 2.46
N ALA A 177 47.98 -33.99 3.30
CA ALA A 177 47.12 -32.86 2.99
C ALA A 177 47.96 -31.58 2.88
N GLY A 178 47.74 -30.76 1.84
CA GLY A 178 48.41 -29.47 1.70
C GLY A 178 48.03 -28.51 2.83
N THR A 179 49.03 -27.95 3.53
CA THR A 179 48.87 -27.17 4.77
C THR A 179 48.81 -25.66 4.56
N ASN A 180 48.21 -25.15 3.48
CA ASN A 180 48.07 -23.70 3.30
C ASN A 180 46.61 -23.23 3.20
N PRO A 181 45.95 -22.95 4.33
CA PRO A 181 44.59 -22.38 4.35
C PRO A 181 44.56 -20.85 4.16
N THR A 182 45.67 -20.20 3.78
CA THR A 182 45.76 -18.72 3.77
C THR A 182 45.99 -18.07 2.41
N GLY A 183 46.03 -18.84 1.33
CA GLY A 183 46.19 -18.32 -0.03
C GLY A 183 44.99 -18.68 -0.89
N SER A 184 44.20 -17.69 -1.30
CA SER A 184 43.28 -17.89 -2.42
C SER A 184 44.10 -18.16 -3.67
N VAL A 185 43.71 -19.21 -4.40
CA VAL A 185 44.24 -19.70 -5.70
C VAL A 185 45.69 -20.21 -5.73
N LEU A 186 45.84 -21.55 -5.70
CA LEU A 186 47.08 -22.20 -6.14
C LEU A 186 47.06 -22.36 -7.66
N GLY A 187 48.13 -21.93 -8.35
CA GLY A 187 48.32 -22.09 -9.79
C GLY A 187 48.76 -23.50 -10.25
N ASN A 188 48.62 -24.52 -9.39
CA ASN A 188 48.91 -25.92 -9.73
C ASN A 188 47.65 -26.80 -9.82
N ASP A 189 46.46 -26.22 -9.65
CA ASP A 189 45.21 -26.93 -9.88
C ASP A 189 44.97 -27.05 -11.39
N THR A 190 45.19 -28.24 -11.93
CA THR A 190 44.87 -28.59 -13.33
C THR A 190 43.56 -29.40 -13.43
N GLY A 191 42.75 -29.40 -12.36
CA GLY A 191 41.31 -29.61 -12.47
C GLY A 191 40.66 -28.40 -13.15
N THR A 192 39.58 -28.62 -13.90
CA THR A 192 38.84 -27.56 -14.61
C THR A 192 38.67 -26.33 -13.70
N SER A 193 39.25 -25.19 -14.10
CA SER A 193 39.18 -23.94 -13.33
C SER A 193 37.77 -23.75 -12.77
N PRO A 194 37.60 -23.38 -11.50
CA PRO A 194 36.27 -23.05 -10.98
C PRO A 194 35.69 -21.94 -11.87
N THR A 195 34.64 -22.27 -12.61
CA THR A 195 33.94 -21.31 -13.48
C THR A 195 32.68 -20.86 -12.77
N VAL A 196 32.56 -19.55 -12.54
CA VAL A 196 31.28 -18.96 -12.14
C VAL A 196 30.40 -18.93 -13.40
N THR A 197 29.53 -19.92 -13.57
CA THR A 197 28.70 -20.06 -14.77
C THR A 197 27.48 -19.14 -14.78
N GLY A 198 27.13 -18.57 -13.62
CA GLY A 198 26.07 -17.58 -13.50
C GLY A 198 26.03 -16.92 -12.12
N ILE A 199 25.48 -15.72 -12.07
CA ILE A 199 25.14 -15.02 -10.81
C ILE A 199 23.61 -14.88 -10.80
N GLN A 200 22.98 -15.33 -9.72
CA GLN A 200 21.53 -15.22 -9.54
C GLN A 200 21.24 -14.24 -8.41
N VAL A 201 20.51 -13.18 -8.73
CA VAL A 201 19.89 -12.35 -7.70
C VAL A 201 18.78 -13.16 -7.06
N LEU A 202 18.65 -13.16 -5.73
CA LEU A 202 17.64 -13.97 -5.02
C LEU A 202 16.19 -13.71 -5.50
N SER A 203 15.92 -12.56 -6.13
CA SER A 203 14.62 -12.18 -6.69
C SER A 203 14.37 -12.64 -8.13
N ALA A 204 15.35 -13.25 -8.80
CA ALA A 204 15.24 -13.69 -10.20
C ALA A 204 15.02 -15.21 -10.30
N SER A 205 14.14 -15.65 -11.21
CA SER A 205 13.89 -17.08 -11.46
C SER A 205 15.00 -17.78 -12.25
N THR A 206 15.93 -17.01 -12.83
CA THR A 206 17.07 -17.51 -13.62
C THR A 206 18.34 -16.73 -13.31
N ALA A 207 19.50 -17.40 -13.36
CA ALA A 207 20.82 -16.78 -13.23
C ALA A 207 21.20 -16.03 -14.51
N THR A 208 21.91 -14.91 -14.38
CA THR A 208 22.55 -14.25 -15.52
C THR A 208 23.91 -14.90 -15.76
N ALA A 209 24.17 -15.32 -16.99
CA ALA A 209 25.45 -15.93 -17.36
C ALA A 209 26.59 -14.94 -17.16
N VAL A 210 27.67 -15.36 -16.50
CA VAL A 210 28.90 -14.58 -16.45
C VAL A 210 29.72 -14.95 -17.69
N ASN A 211 30.05 -13.98 -18.53
CA ASN A 211 30.85 -14.23 -19.73
C ASN A 211 32.25 -14.73 -19.32
N ALA A 212 32.72 -15.78 -19.99
CA ALA A 212 34.06 -16.32 -19.82
C ALA A 212 35.12 -15.22 -20.08
N GLY A 213 36.08 -15.08 -19.15
CA GLY A 213 37.20 -14.12 -19.28
C GLY A 213 37.09 -12.85 -18.42
N THR A 214 36.11 -12.75 -17.52
CA THR A 214 36.05 -11.68 -16.52
C THR A 214 37.08 -11.91 -15.40
N ASN A 215 38.30 -11.42 -15.60
CA ASN A 215 39.34 -11.41 -14.55
C ASN A 215 39.20 -10.13 -13.71
N SER A 216 38.85 -10.27 -12.43
CA SER A 216 38.98 -9.15 -11.48
C SER A 216 40.42 -9.12 -10.94
N THR A 217 41.23 -8.18 -11.42
CA THR A 217 42.64 -7.98 -11.01
C THR A 217 42.79 -7.20 -9.70
N SER A 218 41.69 -6.71 -9.13
CA SER A 218 41.64 -6.14 -7.78
C SER A 218 40.38 -6.71 -7.15
N GLY A 219 40.51 -7.57 -6.12
CA GLY A 219 39.41 -8.25 -5.44
C GLY A 219 38.42 -7.33 -4.70
N THR A 220 37.81 -6.41 -5.43
CA THR A 220 36.76 -5.49 -5.02
C THR A 220 35.87 -5.25 -6.23
N SER A 221 34.59 -5.60 -6.07
CA SER A 221 33.42 -5.27 -6.91
C SER A 221 33.02 -6.30 -7.97
N ILE A 222 31.95 -7.04 -7.68
CA ILE A 222 30.73 -7.00 -8.49
C ILE A 222 29.69 -6.29 -7.64
#